data_AF-A0A3S5JA08-F1
#
_entry.id   AF-A0A3S5JA08-F1
#
_cell.length_a   1.000
_cell.length_b   1.000
_cell.length_c   1.000
_cell.angle_alpha   90.00
_cell.angle_beta   90.00
_cell.angle_gamma   90.00
#
_symmetry.space_group_name_H-M   'P 1'
#
loop_
_entity.id
_entity.type
_entity.pdbx_description
1 polymer ?
#
loop_
_entity_poly.entity_id
_entity_poly.type
_entity_poly.pdbx_seq_one_letter_code
_entity_poly.pdbx_strand_id
1 'polypeptide(L)' 'MGILILTLVAAILGGSLTWLVIGDRFPLDDDIKLPATTHVLIYSGILVIPVFLLVFFGLG' A
#
# COMPACT_ATOMS: atom_id res chain seq x y z
N MET A 1 -18.57 11.03 -0.20
CA MET A 1 -17.90 10.44 -1.39
C MET A 1 -16.43 10.84 -1.51
N GLY A 2 -16.07 12.13 -1.44
CA GLY A 2 -14.66 12.56 -1.54
C GLY A 2 -13.70 11.92 -0.53
N ILE A 3 -14.15 11.68 0.71
CA ILE A 3 -13.32 11.03 1.74
C ILE A 3 -12.94 9.59 1.37
N LEU A 4 -13.80 8.84 0.68
CA LEU A 4 -13.50 7.47 0.22
C LEU A 4 -12.42 7.48 -0.87
N ILE A 5 -12.49 8.46 -1.78
CA ILE A 5 -11.46 8.65 -2.82
C ILE A 5 -10.12 8.99 -2.14
N LEU A 6 -10.14 9.86 -1.14
CA LEU A 6 -8.95 10.21 -0.37
C LEU A 6 -8.36 8.98 0.35
N THR A 7 -9.22 8.10 0.86
CA THR A 7 -8.79 6.84 1.51
C THR A 7 -8.07 5.93 0.52
N LEU A 8 -8.62 5.79 -0.69
CA LEU A 8 -8.02 4.97 -1.74
C LEU A 8 -6.68 5.54 -2.22
N VAL A 9 -6.62 6.86 -2.46
CA VAL A 9 -5.39 7.55 -2.85
C VAL A 9 -4.32 7.41 -1.76
N ALA A 10 -4.68 7.59 -0.49
CA ALA A 10 -3.76 7.42 0.62
C ALA A 10 -3.24 5.97 0.74
N ALA A 11 -4.07 4.96 0.50
CA ALA A 11 -3.64 3.56 0.47
C ALA A 11 -2.67 3.25 -0.67
N ILE A 12 -2.90 3.81 -1.87
CA ILE A 12 -2.00 3.63 -3.02
C ILE A 12 -0.66 4.33 -2.78
N LEU A 13 -0.67 5.56 -2.26
CA LEU A 13 0.54 6.30 -1.91
C LEU A 13 1.32 5.59 -0.80
N GLY A 14 0.64 5.14 0.25
CA GLY A 14 1.24 4.35 1.32
C GLY A 14 1.84 3.04 0.80
N GLY A 15 1.16 2.33 -0.09
CA GLY A 15 1.65 1.10 -0.70
C GLY A 15 2.90 1.29 -1.54
N SER A 16 2.93 2.39 -2.29
CA SER A 16 4.08 2.79 -3.10
C SER A 16 5.29 3.13 -2.23
N LEU A 17 5.09 3.89 -1.15
CA LEU A 17 6.14 4.23 -0.18
C LEU A 17 6.65 2.99 0.58
N THR A 18 5.74 2.11 0.98
CA THR A 18 6.08 0.86 1.69
C THR A 18 6.94 -0.03 0.80
N TRP A 19 6.55 -0.18 -0.48
CA TRP A 19 7.37 -0.91 -1.44
C TRP A 19 8.72 -0.25 -1.70
N LEU A 20 8.78 1.07 -1.81
CA LEU A 20 10.05 1.78 -2.04
C LEU A 20 11.03 1.61 -0.87
N VAL A 21 10.53 1.59 0.37
CA VAL A 21 11.36 1.49 1.57
C VAL A 21 11.75 0.04 1.90
N ILE A 22 10.83 -0.90 1.73
CA ILE A 22 10.98 -2.28 2.21
C ILE A 22 11.22 -3.26 1.05
N GLY A 23 10.72 -2.96 -0.15
CA GLY A 23 10.76 -3.85 -1.31
C GLY A 23 12.16 -4.20 -1.78
N ASP A 24 13.12 -3.27 -1.67
CA ASP A 24 14.53 -3.53 -2.02
C ASP A 24 15.29 -4.26 -0.89
N ARG A 25 14.70 -4.32 0.32
CA ARG A 25 15.27 -5.02 1.48
C ARG A 25 14.71 -6.42 1.70
N PHE A 26 13.65 -6.79 0.99
CA PHE A 26 13.14 -8.15 0.96
C PHE A 26 13.69 -8.84 -0.29
N PRO A 27 14.84 -9.54 -0.21
CA PRO A 27 15.22 -10.47 -1.24
C PRO A 27 14.24 -11.64 -1.12
N LEU A 28 13.12 -11.55 -1.83
CA LEU A 28 12.45 -12.77 -2.28
C LEU A 28 13.45 -13.37 -3.27
N ASP A 29 14.25 -14.30 -2.77
CA ASP A 29 15.27 -15.09 -3.47
C ASP A 29 14.59 -16.06 -4.48
N ASP A 30 13.59 -15.54 -5.19
CA ASP A 30 12.81 -16.24 -6.18
C ASP A 30 13.38 -15.88 -7.55
N ASP A 31 13.63 -16.91 -8.36
CA ASP A 31 14.05 -16.79 -9.76
C ASP A 31 13.06 -15.96 -10.62
N ILE A 32 11.89 -15.61 -10.07
CA ILE A 32 10.84 -14.81 -10.69
C ILE A 32 10.78 -13.42 -10.03
N LYS A 33 11.49 -12.45 -10.61
CA LYS A 33 11.26 -11.03 -10.30
C LYS A 33 9.86 -10.61 -10.74
N LEU A 34 8.96 -10.40 -9.79
CA LEU A 34 7.63 -9.83 -10.07
C LEU A 34 7.77 -8.36 -10.55
N PRO A 35 6.91 -7.92 -11.48
CA PRO A 35 6.86 -6.52 -11.88
C PRO A 35 6.59 -5.60 -10.69
N ALA A 36 7.20 -4.40 -10.68
CA ALA A 36 6.98 -3.39 -9.65
C ALA A 36 5.49 -3.08 -9.41
N THR A 37 4.69 -3.08 -10.48
CA THR A 37 3.23 -2.88 -10.41
C THR A 37 2.54 -3.90 -9.52
N THR A 38 2.96 -5.17 -9.57
CA THR A 38 2.41 -6.25 -8.74
C THR A 38 2.68 -6.01 -7.27
N HIS A 39 3.90 -5.60 -6.93
CA HIS A 39 4.25 -5.26 -5.56
C HIS A 39 3.43 -4.07 -5.05
N VAL A 40 3.35 -2.97 -5.82
CA VAL A 40 2.55 -1.80 -5.45
C VAL A 40 1.09 -2.18 -5.22
N LEU A 41 0.52 -3.06 -6.04
CA LEU A 41 -0.87 -3.53 -5.92
C LEU A 41 -1.07 -4.37 -4.64
N ILE A 42 -0.12 -5.23 -4.28
CA ILE A 42 -0.15 -6.02 -3.04
C ILE A 42 -0.04 -5.11 -1.82
N TYR A 43 0.98 -4.24 -1.77
CA TYR A 43 1.20 -3.36 -0.62
C TYR A 43 0.06 -2.34 -0.45
N SER A 44 -0.46 -1.78 -1.55
CA SER A 44 -1.62 -0.89 -1.49
C SER A 44 -2.88 -1.61 -1.05
N GLY A 45 -3.14 -2.83 -1.55
CA GLY A 45 -4.27 -3.66 -1.13
C GLY A 45 -4.26 -3.98 0.37
N ILE A 46 -3.09 -4.33 0.92
CA ILE A 46 -2.89 -4.54 2.36
C ILE A 46 -3.18 -3.25 3.15
N LEU A 47 -2.81 -2.08 2.61
CA LEU A 47 -2.99 -0.79 3.26
C LEU A 47 -4.41 -0.22 3.20
N VAL A 48 -5.31 -0.76 2.36
CA VAL A 48 -6.69 -0.25 2.27
C VAL A 48 -7.42 -0.31 3.61
N ILE A 49 -7.37 -1.46 4.30
CA ILE A 49 -8.04 -1.67 5.59
C ILE A 49 -7.46 -0.74 6.69
N PRO A 50 -6.15 -0.71 6.96
CA PRO A 50 -5.60 0.15 8.01
C PRO A 50 -5.78 1.64 7.69
N VAL A 51 -5.65 2.07 6.43
CA VAL A 51 -5.90 3.46 6.04
C VAL A 51 -7.37 3.82 6.22
N PHE A 52 -8.30 2.93 5.88
CA PHE A 52 -9.72 3.12 6.14
C PHE A 52 -10.01 3.27 7.63
N LEU A 53 -9.49 2.37 8.47
CA LEU A 53 -9.67 2.47 9.92
C LEU A 53 -9.10 3.77 10.48
N LEU A 54 -7.92 4.19 10.04
CA LEU A 54 -7.28 5.41 10.51
C LEU A 54 -8.07 6.66 10.11
N VAL A 55 -8.51 6.76 8.85
CA VAL A 55 -9.26 7.91 8.34
C VAL A 55 -10.63 8.04 8.98
N PHE A 56 -11.34 6.93 9.22
CA PHE A 56 -12.73 6.97 9.70
C PHE A 56 -12.88 6.82 11.21
N PHE A 57 -11.91 6.20 11.90
CA PHE A 57 -12.00 5.88 13.33
C PHE A 57 -10.78 6.36 14.14
N GLY A 58 -9.67 6.70 13.48
CA GLY A 58 -8.44 7.16 14.14
C GLY A 58 -8.38 8.68 14.38
N LEU A 59 -9.20 9.47 13.68
CA LEU A 59 -9.27 10.93 13.82
C LEU A 59 -10.31 11.39 14.87
N GLY A 60 -10.50 10.60 15.94
CA GLY A 60 -11.39 10.88 17.06
C GLY A 60 -10.77 11.76 18.13
#